data_AF-A0A2N1PYZ7-F1
#
_entry.id   AF-A0A2N1PYZ7-F1
#
_cell.length_a   1.000
_cell.length_b   1.000
_cell.length_c   1.000
_cell.angle_alpha   90.00
_cell.angle_beta   90.00
_cell.angle_gamma   90.00
#
_symmetry.space_group_name_H-M   'P 1'
#
loop_
_entity.id
_entity.type
_entity.pdbx_description
1 polymer ?
#
loop_
_entity_poly.entity_id
_entity_poly.type
_entity_poly.pdbx_seq_one_letter_code
_entity_poly.pdbx_strand_id
1 'polypeptide(L)'
;MHILKHKKGMSLPTVLGIVTFLIGTTATFLSYIVFQSRVVDQSLERTESYQNAMIRMETGLNIMARENNFDPTFLSELEAYLNVTIEAQNSSLYMVTTALSRTTLKSYITSSAISVNTADTIFDFTGQENDFFLSPLVTPTTLLTSYMPSYMDTYLPDAPQESFLSFQDVIDYVQNLASNNQGFSIYTNADLENGASLSDHAYVNGNVTIKRNKLLRIEDNKALVINGDLTLERGADIEGNFIVNGNFLVKNQGNDYQSIIATLYVYGTVDINKQTTFGTLIRPTFIFTEKSMEIDNQTTGIAYFMAESLIAKQGNIALTGGVYVMDPDASTIKPIVESNQDLDESLFFDQAIPDVVVVESTDPETGTSEGVKFTSPKLS
;
A
#
# COMPACT_ATOMS: atom_id res chain seq x y z
N MET A 1 71.33 -21.90 44.38
CA MET A 1 70.49 -20.92 45.11
C MET A 1 71.00 -19.52 44.77
N HIS A 2 70.70 -19.08 43.55
CA HIS A 2 71.01 -17.74 43.04
C HIS A 2 69.88 -16.81 43.49
N ILE A 3 70.22 -16.00 44.48
CA ILE A 3 69.51 -14.84 44.97
C ILE A 3 68.84 -14.06 43.81
N LEU A 4 67.54 -13.77 43.96
CA LEU A 4 66.88 -12.56 43.46
C LEU A 4 67.25 -12.12 42.02
N LYS A 5 66.79 -12.82 40.99
CA LYS A 5 66.85 -12.28 39.62
C LYS A 5 65.57 -12.47 38.81
N HIS A 6 64.41 -12.27 39.43
CA HIS A 6 63.25 -11.64 38.78
C HIS A 6 62.16 -11.38 39.82
N LYS A 7 62.40 -10.43 40.74
CA LYS A 7 61.28 -9.60 41.20
C LYS A 7 60.91 -8.71 40.02
N LYS A 8 60.16 -9.25 39.05
CA LYS A 8 59.39 -8.39 38.12
C LYS A 8 58.21 -7.86 38.93
N GLY A 9 58.49 -6.96 39.89
CA GLY A 9 57.46 -5.99 40.28
C GLY A 9 57.07 -5.31 38.98
N MET A 10 55.79 -5.38 38.61
CA MET A 10 55.29 -4.65 37.45
C MET A 10 55.79 -3.21 37.57
N SER A 11 56.39 -2.69 36.50
CA SER A 11 56.84 -1.30 36.50
C SER A 11 55.60 -0.43 36.75
N LEU A 12 55.78 0.69 37.46
CA LEU A 12 54.70 1.64 37.74
C LEU A 12 53.85 1.97 36.50
N PRO A 13 54.42 2.13 35.28
CA PRO A 13 53.64 2.32 34.05
C PRO A 13 52.70 1.16 33.71
N THR A 14 53.09 -0.09 34.00
CA THR A 14 52.23 -1.27 33.76
C THR A 14 51.06 -1.32 34.73
N VAL A 15 51.29 -1.00 36.02
CA VAL A 15 50.19 -0.91 37.01
C VAL A 15 49.25 0.24 36.63
N LEU A 16 49.79 1.39 36.23
CA LEU A 16 49.00 2.52 35.77
C LEU A 16 48.16 2.15 34.53
N GLY A 17 48.76 1.47 33.55
CA GLY A 17 48.05 1.00 32.36
C GLY A 17 46.90 0.04 32.66
N ILE A 18 47.08 -0.89 33.61
CA ILE A 18 46.01 -1.80 34.05
C ILE A 18 44.89 -1.05 34.77
N VAL A 19 45.23 -0.11 35.67
CA VAL A 19 44.24 0.71 36.37
C VAL A 19 43.47 1.59 35.40
N THR A 20 44.15 2.25 34.45
CA THR A 20 43.50 3.05 33.40
C THR A 20 42.61 2.18 32.50
N PHE A 21 43.04 0.96 32.16
CA PHE A 21 42.22 0.02 31.41
C PHE A 21 40.96 -0.42 32.18
N LEU A 22 41.09 -0.70 33.48
CA LEU A 22 39.96 -1.04 34.35
C LEU A 22 38.98 0.12 34.50
N ILE A 23 39.48 1.34 34.70
CA ILE A 23 38.63 2.55 34.78
C ILE A 23 37.96 2.80 33.43
N GLY A 24 38.69 2.68 32.33
CA GLY A 24 38.16 2.86 30.97
C GLY A 24 37.09 1.84 30.62
N THR A 25 37.32 0.55 30.92
CA THR A 25 36.32 -0.50 30.69
C THR A 25 35.09 -0.33 31.58
N THR A 26 35.28 0.00 32.87
CA THR A 26 34.15 0.25 33.80
C THR A 26 33.34 1.48 33.38
N ALA A 27 33.99 2.58 33.00
CA ALA A 27 33.32 3.79 32.53
C ALA A 27 32.56 3.56 31.22
N THR A 28 33.13 2.78 30.30
CA THR A 28 32.47 2.39 29.04
C THR A 28 31.25 1.53 29.32
N PHE A 29 31.36 0.56 30.23
CA PHE A 29 30.26 -0.33 30.60
C PHE A 29 29.11 0.43 31.29
N LEU A 30 29.43 1.32 32.22
CA LEU A 30 28.44 2.20 32.87
C LEU A 30 27.75 3.12 31.86
N SER A 31 28.52 3.71 30.93
CA SER A 31 27.96 4.56 29.88
C SER A 31 27.01 3.75 29.00
N TYR A 32 27.41 2.55 28.58
CA TYR A 32 26.58 1.66 27.77
C TYR A 32 25.27 1.29 28.47
N ILE A 33 25.30 0.94 29.76
CA ILE A 33 24.10 0.64 30.55
C ILE A 33 23.17 1.85 30.62
N VAL A 34 23.71 3.04 30.89
CA VAL A 34 22.90 4.27 30.97
C VAL A 34 22.27 4.61 29.62
N PHE A 35 23.01 4.46 28.52
CA PHE A 35 22.47 4.67 27.17
C PHE A 35 21.38 3.65 26.84
N GLN A 36 21.60 2.38 27.13
CA GLN A 36 20.60 1.33 26.92
C GLN A 36 19.33 1.58 27.75
N SER A 37 19.47 1.93 29.03
CA SER A 37 18.32 2.26 29.90
C SER A 37 17.51 3.40 29.31
N ARG A 38 18.16 4.49 28.87
CA ARG A 38 17.45 5.62 28.25
C ARG A 38 16.73 5.25 26.96
N VAL A 39 17.33 4.38 26.14
CA VAL A 39 16.69 3.90 24.91
C VAL A 39 15.45 3.06 25.23
N VAL A 40 15.53 2.20 26.25
CA VAL A 40 14.39 1.39 26.71
C VAL A 40 13.28 2.28 27.27
N ASP A 41 13.61 3.24 28.13
CA ASP A 41 12.64 4.17 28.71
C ASP A 41 11.93 4.98 27.62
N GLN A 42 12.68 5.49 26.64
CA GLN A 42 12.10 6.18 25.48
C GLN A 42 11.22 5.26 24.62
N SER A 43 11.59 3.99 24.47
CA SER A 43 10.79 3.02 23.73
C SER A 43 9.48 2.68 24.46
N LEU A 44 9.54 2.53 25.78
CA LEU A 44 8.36 2.29 26.62
C LEU A 44 7.41 3.49 26.58
N GLU A 45 7.92 4.71 26.78
CA GLU A 45 7.13 5.94 26.72
C GLU A 45 6.44 6.10 25.35
N ARG A 46 7.14 5.79 24.25
CA ARG A 46 6.56 5.82 22.90
C ARG A 46 5.46 4.76 22.73
N THR A 47 5.69 3.54 23.21
CA THR A 47 4.72 2.45 23.11
C THR A 47 3.47 2.76 23.92
N GLU A 48 3.64 3.27 25.14
CA GLU A 48 2.54 3.67 26.01
C GLU A 48 1.76 4.86 25.43
N SER A 49 2.46 5.89 24.92
CA SER A 49 1.81 7.01 24.26
C SER A 49 1.01 6.58 23.03
N TYR A 50 1.54 5.64 22.24
CA TYR A 50 0.85 5.06 21.08
C TYR A 50 -0.39 4.27 21.50
N GLN A 51 -0.25 3.34 22.46
CA GLN A 51 -1.37 2.53 22.95
C GLN A 51 -2.47 3.40 23.57
N ASN A 52 -2.10 4.42 24.33
CA ASN A 52 -3.07 5.36 24.91
C ASN A 52 -3.74 6.23 23.85
N ALA A 53 -3.06 6.57 22.76
CA ALA A 53 -3.66 7.28 21.62
C ALA A 53 -4.63 6.37 20.84
N MET A 54 -4.21 5.12 20.60
CA MET A 54 -5.01 4.06 19.98
C MET A 54 -6.32 3.85 20.72
N ILE A 55 -6.27 3.58 22.02
CA ILE A 55 -7.45 3.33 22.86
C ILE A 55 -8.38 4.54 22.86
N ARG A 56 -7.85 5.76 22.98
CA ARG A 56 -8.67 6.98 22.95
C ARG A 56 -9.39 7.14 21.61
N MET A 57 -8.69 6.91 20.52
CA MET A 57 -9.27 7.03 19.20
C MET A 57 -10.31 5.94 18.92
N GLU A 58 -10.01 4.67 19.21
CA GLU A 58 -10.97 3.57 19.12
C GLU A 58 -12.20 3.82 19.99
N THR A 59 -12.02 4.33 21.21
CA THR A 59 -13.14 4.68 22.09
C THR A 59 -13.99 5.78 21.47
N GLY A 60 -13.38 6.80 20.86
CA GLY A 60 -14.09 7.88 20.18
C GLY A 60 -14.89 7.39 18.99
N LEU A 61 -14.26 6.60 18.12
CA LEU A 61 -14.91 5.98 16.96
C LEU A 61 -16.08 5.10 17.38
N ASN A 62 -15.90 4.26 18.42
CA ASN A 62 -16.96 3.40 18.93
C ASN A 62 -18.11 4.19 19.56
N ILE A 63 -17.85 5.31 20.24
CA ILE A 63 -18.90 6.19 20.77
C ILE A 63 -19.66 6.86 19.63
N MET A 64 -18.96 7.40 18.63
CA MET A 64 -19.58 7.99 17.44
C MET A 64 -20.44 6.98 16.68
N ALA A 65 -19.94 5.75 16.49
CA ALA A 65 -20.65 4.67 15.84
C ALA A 65 -21.87 4.21 16.64
N ARG A 66 -21.74 4.07 17.96
CA ARG A 66 -22.82 3.64 18.85
C ARG A 66 -23.96 4.65 18.93
N GLU A 67 -23.62 5.93 19.09
CA GLU A 67 -24.62 6.99 19.26
C GLU A 67 -25.19 7.47 17.91
N ASN A 68 -24.53 7.15 16.78
CA ASN A 68 -24.85 7.61 15.44
C ASN A 68 -25.17 9.12 15.39
N ASN A 69 -24.42 9.89 16.18
CA ASN A 69 -24.63 11.31 16.38
C ASN A 69 -23.40 12.08 15.88
N PHE A 70 -23.61 12.86 14.82
CA PHE A 70 -22.58 13.69 14.20
C PHE A 70 -22.89 15.19 14.37
N ASP A 71 -23.73 15.53 15.36
CA ASP A 71 -23.98 16.92 15.73
C ASP A 71 -22.67 17.58 16.20
N PRO A 72 -22.31 18.78 15.71
CA PRO A 72 -21.08 19.46 16.07
C PRO A 72 -20.88 19.65 17.58
N THR A 73 -21.96 19.79 18.35
CA THR A 73 -21.89 19.95 19.81
C THR A 73 -21.44 18.65 20.47
N PHE A 74 -22.02 17.53 20.05
CA PHE A 74 -21.64 16.20 20.55
C PHE A 74 -20.20 15.86 20.17
N LEU A 75 -19.80 16.14 18.93
CA LEU A 75 -18.43 15.91 18.47
C LEU A 75 -17.42 16.75 19.26
N SER A 76 -17.71 18.03 19.51
CA SER A 76 -16.82 18.89 20.31
C SER A 76 -16.69 18.44 21.76
N GLU A 77 -17.77 17.94 22.38
CA GLU A 77 -17.71 17.33 23.71
C GLU A 77 -16.85 16.06 23.72
N LEU A 78 -16.95 15.25 22.67
CA LEU A 78 -16.18 14.02 22.51
C LEU A 78 -14.69 14.30 22.28
N GLU A 79 -14.37 15.29 21.43
CA GLU A 79 -13.00 15.80 21.21
C GLU A 79 -12.35 16.21 22.53
N ALA A 80 -13.07 17.01 23.34
CA ALA A 80 -12.58 17.48 24.63
C ALA A 80 -12.42 16.34 25.65
N TYR A 81 -13.35 15.38 25.66
CA TYR A 81 -13.32 14.26 26.61
C TYR A 81 -12.19 13.27 26.32
N LEU A 82 -11.99 12.92 25.05
CA LEU A 82 -10.99 11.92 24.64
C LEU A 82 -9.65 12.53 24.23
N ASN A 83 -9.55 13.86 24.14
CA ASN A 83 -8.39 14.58 23.62
C ASN A 83 -8.01 14.08 22.22
N VAL A 84 -9.02 14.05 21.35
CA VAL A 84 -8.93 13.74 19.91
C VAL A 84 -9.41 14.97 19.14
N THR A 85 -9.05 15.07 17.87
CA THR A 85 -9.57 16.08 16.94
C THR A 85 -10.45 15.39 15.91
N ILE A 86 -11.67 15.87 15.70
CA ILE A 86 -12.68 15.30 14.80
C ILE A 86 -13.01 16.37 13.76
N GLU A 87 -12.51 16.18 12.54
CA GLU A 87 -12.70 17.13 11.44
C GLU A 87 -13.59 16.50 10.36
N ALA A 88 -14.68 17.19 10.00
CA ALA A 88 -15.49 16.79 8.85
C ALA A 88 -14.70 17.02 7.56
N GLN A 89 -14.46 15.95 6.81
CA GLN A 89 -13.81 15.99 5.49
C GLN A 89 -14.85 16.28 4.40
N ASN A 90 -16.07 15.76 4.57
CA ASN A 90 -17.23 16.10 3.76
C ASN A 90 -18.52 15.93 4.58
N SER A 91 -19.69 16.01 3.95
CA SER A 91 -21.00 15.89 4.62
C SER A 91 -21.25 14.52 5.29
N SER A 92 -20.43 13.52 4.96
CA SER A 92 -20.61 12.13 5.38
C SER A 92 -19.37 11.44 5.94
N LEU A 93 -18.22 12.12 5.99
CA LEU A 93 -16.93 11.55 6.39
C LEU A 93 -16.24 12.47 7.38
N TYR A 94 -15.78 11.89 8.49
CA TYR A 94 -15.09 12.57 9.56
C TYR A 94 -13.74 11.92 9.79
N MET A 95 -12.70 12.73 9.98
CA MET A 95 -11.36 12.31 10.36
C MET A 95 -11.19 12.50 11.87
N VAL A 96 -10.87 11.43 12.58
CA VAL A 96 -10.47 11.47 13.98
C VAL A 96 -8.94 11.39 14.04
N THR A 97 -8.32 12.36 14.72
CA THR A 97 -6.87 12.48 14.84
C THR A 97 -6.46 12.54 16.30
N THR A 98 -5.36 11.89 16.67
CA THR A 98 -4.66 12.08 17.94
C THR A 98 -3.22 12.45 17.68
N ALA A 99 -2.77 13.57 18.26
CA ALA A 99 -1.38 13.98 18.18
C ALA A 99 -0.48 13.06 19.02
N LEU A 100 0.60 12.55 18.41
CA LEU A 100 1.74 11.97 19.09
C LEU A 100 2.93 12.95 19.01
N SER A 101 3.98 12.70 19.80
CA SER A 101 5.12 13.63 19.91
C SER A 101 5.84 13.95 18.59
N ARG A 102 5.68 13.13 17.54
CA ARG A 102 6.33 13.30 16.23
C ARG A 102 5.49 12.89 15.01
N THR A 103 4.33 12.29 15.24
CA THR A 103 3.45 11.73 14.21
C THR A 103 2.02 11.99 14.64
N THR A 104 1.06 11.67 13.79
CA THR A 104 -0.35 11.70 14.17
C THR A 104 -0.96 10.33 13.99
N LEU A 105 -1.86 9.94 14.87
CA LEU A 105 -2.69 8.77 14.67
C LEU A 105 -3.99 9.25 14.03
N LYS A 106 -4.35 8.70 12.87
CA LYS A 106 -5.56 9.09 12.14
C LYS A 106 -6.47 7.89 11.94
N SER A 107 -7.78 8.12 12.01
CA SER A 107 -8.83 7.20 11.59
C SER A 107 -9.98 7.99 11.00
N TYR A 108 -10.84 7.33 10.23
CA TYR A 108 -11.95 7.95 9.54
C TYR A 108 -13.24 7.21 9.85
N ILE A 109 -14.35 7.94 9.94
CA ILE A 109 -15.68 7.41 10.27
C ILE A 109 -16.74 8.07 9.39
N THR A 110 -17.68 7.27 8.86
CA THR A 110 -18.77 7.73 8.00
C THR A 110 -20.03 8.00 8.82
N SER A 111 -20.78 9.04 8.51
CA SER A 111 -22.09 9.30 9.13
C SER A 111 -23.26 8.60 8.44
N SER A 112 -23.00 7.74 7.45
CA SER A 112 -24.03 6.95 6.78
C SER A 112 -23.51 5.60 6.29
N ALA A 113 -24.44 4.63 6.19
CA ALA A 113 -24.18 3.21 5.87
C ALA A 113 -23.85 2.99 4.40
N ILE A 114 -24.16 4.01 3.61
CA ILE A 114 -24.17 3.96 2.17
C ILE A 114 -22.72 3.83 1.73
N SER A 115 -22.49 2.98 0.73
CA SER A 115 -21.31 3.05 -0.13
C SER A 115 -20.87 4.51 -0.23
N VAL A 116 -19.60 4.81 0.03
CA VAL A 116 -19.06 6.11 -0.37
C VAL A 116 -19.11 6.06 -1.89
N ASN A 117 -20.23 6.52 -2.46
CA ASN A 117 -20.25 6.90 -3.84
C ASN A 117 -19.28 8.07 -3.87
N THR A 118 -18.04 7.81 -4.29
CA THR A 118 -17.12 8.85 -4.70
C THR A 118 -17.78 9.44 -5.94
N ALA A 119 -18.75 10.32 -5.70
CA ALA A 119 -19.61 10.91 -6.72
C ALA A 119 -18.85 11.84 -7.66
N ASP A 120 -17.55 12.00 -7.43
CA ASP A 120 -16.58 12.47 -8.40
C ASP A 120 -15.60 11.31 -8.60
N THR A 121 -15.70 10.67 -9.77
CA THR A 121 -14.75 9.75 -10.42
C THR A 121 -13.53 9.35 -9.59
N ILE A 122 -13.32 8.05 -9.34
CA ILE A 122 -12.13 7.48 -8.66
C ILE A 122 -10.82 8.04 -9.24
N PHE A 123 -10.86 8.49 -10.49
CA PHE A 123 -9.85 9.30 -11.12
C PHE A 123 -10.47 10.58 -11.70
N ASP A 124 -10.41 11.70 -10.97
CA ASP A 124 -10.70 12.98 -11.60
C ASP A 124 -9.58 13.24 -12.63
N PHE A 125 -9.96 13.72 -13.80
CA PHE A 125 -9.11 13.77 -14.98
C PHE A 125 -7.96 14.78 -14.84
N THR A 126 -7.81 15.41 -13.67
CA THR A 126 -6.99 16.59 -13.46
C THR A 126 -5.58 16.22 -12.98
N GLY A 127 -4.56 16.88 -13.54
CA GLY A 127 -3.15 16.49 -13.39
C GLY A 127 -2.61 16.57 -11.95
N GLN A 128 -1.93 17.66 -11.59
CA GLN A 128 -1.44 17.86 -10.22
C GLN A 128 -2.54 18.48 -9.37
N GLU A 129 -3.16 17.67 -8.52
CA GLU A 129 -4.27 18.10 -7.68
C GLU A 129 -3.76 18.59 -6.33
N ASN A 130 -3.72 19.91 -6.14
CA ASN A 130 -3.26 20.51 -4.87
C ASN A 130 -4.30 20.41 -3.74
N ASP A 131 -5.57 20.14 -4.08
CA ASP A 131 -6.72 20.12 -3.17
C ASP A 131 -7.49 18.78 -3.20
N PHE A 132 -6.98 17.76 -3.91
CA PHE A 132 -7.63 16.45 -3.97
C PHE A 132 -7.48 15.68 -2.66
N PHE A 133 -8.59 15.12 -2.21
CA PHE A 133 -8.66 14.27 -1.04
C PHE A 133 -9.22 12.92 -1.47
N LEU A 134 -8.34 11.95 -1.71
CA LEU A 134 -8.77 10.55 -1.82
C LEU A 134 -9.37 10.18 -0.46
N SER A 135 -10.60 9.65 -0.47
CA SER A 135 -11.13 9.05 0.74
C SER A 135 -10.11 8.00 1.23
N PRO A 136 -9.61 8.10 2.46
CA PRO A 136 -8.62 7.17 3.01
C PRO A 136 -9.20 5.77 3.24
N LEU A 137 -10.52 5.63 3.09
CA LEU A 137 -11.24 4.37 3.01
C LEU A 137 -11.07 3.71 1.62
N VAL A 138 -10.63 4.45 0.60
CA VAL A 138 -10.32 3.96 -0.74
C VAL A 138 -8.83 3.61 -0.78
N THR A 139 -8.54 2.37 -0.45
CA THR A 139 -7.22 1.75 -0.64
C THR A 139 -7.23 0.82 -1.86
N PRO A 140 -6.06 0.52 -2.45
CA PRO A 140 -5.91 -0.54 -3.45
C PRO A 140 -6.58 -1.85 -3.08
N THR A 141 -6.53 -2.27 -1.81
CA THR A 141 -7.28 -3.45 -1.35
C THR A 141 -8.77 -3.23 -1.46
N THR A 142 -9.31 -2.11 -0.97
CA THR A 142 -10.76 -1.85 -1.07
C THR A 142 -11.25 -1.68 -2.51
N LEU A 143 -10.42 -1.16 -3.42
CA LEU A 143 -10.72 -1.13 -4.85
C LEU A 143 -10.83 -2.56 -5.40
N LEU A 144 -9.88 -3.43 -5.07
CA LEU A 144 -9.91 -4.82 -5.48
C LEU A 144 -11.12 -5.56 -4.87
N THR A 145 -11.33 -5.46 -3.56
CA THR A 145 -12.39 -6.20 -2.87
C THR A 145 -13.79 -5.69 -3.21
N SER A 146 -13.95 -4.44 -3.64
CA SER A 146 -15.22 -3.93 -4.18
C SER A 146 -15.46 -4.33 -5.63
N TYR A 147 -14.41 -4.45 -6.45
CA TYR A 147 -14.50 -4.91 -7.84
C TYR A 147 -14.80 -6.41 -7.95
N MET A 148 -14.10 -7.23 -7.17
CA MET A 148 -14.08 -8.69 -7.36
C MET A 148 -15.46 -9.37 -7.29
N PRO A 149 -16.37 -9.02 -6.36
CA PRO A 149 -17.70 -9.64 -6.33
C PRO A 149 -18.49 -9.40 -7.63
N SER A 150 -18.57 -8.15 -8.10
CA SER A 150 -19.27 -7.81 -9.35
C SER A 150 -18.61 -8.42 -10.58
N TYR A 151 -17.28 -8.54 -10.57
CA TYR A 151 -16.55 -9.25 -11.60
C TYR A 151 -16.88 -10.74 -11.63
N MET A 152 -16.96 -11.41 -10.47
CA MET A 152 -17.34 -12.82 -10.38
C MET A 152 -18.78 -13.02 -10.87
N ASP A 153 -19.72 -12.18 -10.44
CA ASP A 153 -21.10 -12.21 -10.91
C ASP A 153 -21.22 -12.12 -12.44
N THR A 154 -20.38 -11.29 -13.06
CA THR A 154 -20.49 -11.00 -14.49
C THR A 154 -19.75 -12.04 -15.34
N TYR A 155 -18.53 -12.39 -14.97
CA TYR A 155 -17.65 -13.22 -15.80
C TYR A 155 -17.58 -14.68 -15.37
N LEU A 156 -17.95 -14.99 -14.12
CA LEU A 156 -17.93 -16.33 -13.54
C LEU A 156 -19.22 -16.61 -12.73
N PRO A 157 -20.42 -16.51 -13.33
CA PRO A 157 -21.69 -16.54 -12.60
C PRO A 157 -21.97 -17.85 -11.85
N ASP A 158 -21.30 -18.94 -12.25
CA ASP A 158 -21.41 -20.25 -11.61
C ASP A 158 -20.45 -20.43 -10.41
N ALA A 159 -19.57 -19.45 -10.15
CA ALA A 159 -18.65 -19.48 -9.02
C ALA A 159 -19.39 -19.18 -7.69
N PRO A 160 -18.95 -19.75 -6.55
CA PRO A 160 -19.55 -19.46 -5.25
C PRO A 160 -19.44 -17.98 -4.90
N GLN A 161 -20.54 -17.33 -4.54
CA GLN A 161 -20.54 -15.92 -4.17
C GLN A 161 -19.84 -15.69 -2.83
N GLU A 162 -18.93 -14.72 -2.79
CA GLU A 162 -18.16 -14.37 -1.60
C GLU A 162 -17.88 -12.86 -1.55
N SER A 163 -17.90 -12.31 -0.35
CA SER A 163 -17.43 -10.95 -0.04
C SER A 163 -15.98 -11.02 0.44
N PHE A 164 -15.15 -10.08 0.00
CA PHE A 164 -13.73 -10.07 0.34
C PHE A 164 -13.42 -8.96 1.33
N LEU A 165 -12.68 -9.26 2.40
CA LEU A 165 -12.25 -8.27 3.39
C LEU A 165 -10.78 -7.88 3.22
N SER A 166 -9.99 -8.75 2.59
CA SER A 166 -8.56 -8.55 2.39
C SER A 166 -8.09 -8.95 0.99
N PHE A 167 -6.90 -8.47 0.62
CA PHE A 167 -6.23 -8.90 -0.60
C PHE A 167 -5.99 -10.42 -0.59
N GLN A 168 -5.64 -10.99 0.57
CA GLN A 168 -5.39 -12.42 0.70
C GLN A 168 -6.67 -13.24 0.51
N ASP A 169 -7.83 -12.75 0.94
CA ASP A 169 -9.11 -13.44 0.77
C ASP A 169 -9.41 -13.64 -0.73
N VAL A 170 -9.15 -12.61 -1.54
CA VAL A 170 -9.28 -12.69 -3.01
C VAL A 170 -8.34 -13.76 -3.58
N ILE A 171 -7.09 -13.79 -3.12
CA ILE A 171 -6.08 -14.75 -3.59
C ILE A 171 -6.47 -16.18 -3.21
N ASP A 172 -6.87 -16.40 -1.96
CA ASP A 172 -7.27 -17.71 -1.44
C ASP A 172 -8.52 -18.24 -2.16
N TYR A 173 -9.49 -17.36 -2.41
CA TYR A 173 -10.69 -17.67 -3.17
C TYR A 173 -10.38 -18.06 -4.61
N VAL A 174 -9.59 -17.24 -5.34
CA VAL A 174 -9.19 -17.57 -6.71
C VAL A 174 -8.36 -18.85 -6.77
N GLN A 175 -7.48 -19.08 -5.79
CA GLN A 175 -6.74 -20.34 -5.69
C GLN A 175 -7.68 -21.54 -5.53
N ASN A 176 -8.74 -21.41 -4.73
CA ASN A 176 -9.74 -22.46 -4.55
C ASN A 176 -10.53 -22.71 -5.84
N LEU A 177 -10.98 -21.65 -6.52
CA LEU A 177 -11.62 -21.75 -7.83
C LEU A 177 -10.74 -22.47 -8.85
N ALA A 178 -9.46 -22.09 -8.94
CA ALA A 178 -8.52 -22.70 -9.86
C ALA A 178 -8.27 -24.17 -9.53
N SER A 179 -8.16 -24.51 -8.24
CA SER A 179 -7.97 -25.90 -7.78
C SER A 179 -9.17 -26.80 -8.08
N ASN A 180 -10.37 -26.22 -8.13
CA ASN A 180 -11.62 -26.92 -8.46
C ASN A 180 -12.02 -26.79 -9.94
N ASN A 181 -11.19 -26.17 -10.80
CA ASN A 181 -11.48 -25.85 -12.20
C ASN A 181 -12.79 -25.05 -12.40
N GLN A 182 -13.06 -24.11 -11.51
CA GLN A 182 -14.24 -23.24 -11.55
C GLN A 182 -13.85 -21.86 -12.12
N GLY A 183 -13.66 -21.81 -13.44
CA GLY A 183 -13.44 -20.55 -14.17
C GLY A 183 -11.99 -20.08 -14.30
N PHE A 184 -11.11 -20.43 -13.35
CA PHE A 184 -9.68 -20.15 -13.42
C PHE A 184 -8.88 -21.39 -13.83
N SER A 185 -7.96 -21.20 -14.78
CA SER A 185 -6.99 -22.21 -15.21
C SER A 185 -5.67 -22.04 -14.46
N ILE A 186 -5.11 -23.14 -13.96
CA ILE A 186 -3.79 -23.13 -13.30
C ILE A 186 -2.69 -23.12 -14.38
N TYR A 187 -1.80 -22.15 -14.27
CA TYR A 187 -0.57 -22.06 -15.06
C TYR A 187 0.65 -22.20 -14.15
N THR A 188 1.74 -22.71 -14.70
CA THR A 188 3.06 -22.68 -14.08
C THR A 188 3.83 -21.46 -14.54
N ASN A 189 4.84 -21.06 -13.75
CA ASN A 189 5.69 -19.92 -14.07
C ASN A 189 6.37 -20.11 -15.45
N ALA A 190 6.75 -21.35 -15.77
CA ALA A 190 7.37 -21.72 -17.04
C ALA A 190 6.44 -21.54 -18.26
N ASP A 191 5.12 -21.66 -18.07
CA ASP A 191 4.13 -21.45 -19.13
C ASP A 191 4.08 -19.96 -19.55
N LEU A 192 4.38 -19.05 -18.63
CA LEU A 192 4.32 -17.60 -18.85
C LEU A 192 5.67 -16.97 -19.17
N GLU A 193 6.78 -17.57 -18.71
CA GLU A 193 8.14 -17.01 -18.79
C GLU A 193 8.55 -16.54 -20.20
N ASN A 194 8.09 -17.24 -21.24
CA ASN A 194 8.47 -16.94 -22.62
C ASN A 194 7.48 -16.03 -23.36
N GLY A 195 6.57 -15.39 -22.63
CA GLY A 195 5.43 -14.65 -23.14
C GLY A 195 4.27 -15.58 -23.47
N ALA A 196 3.05 -15.12 -23.18
CA ALA A 196 1.82 -15.85 -23.40
C ALA A 196 0.70 -14.88 -23.78
N SER A 197 -0.33 -15.37 -24.46
CA SER A 197 -1.59 -14.66 -24.66
C SER A 197 -2.70 -15.54 -24.10
N LEU A 198 -3.27 -15.10 -22.99
CA LEU A 198 -4.24 -15.85 -22.21
C LEU A 198 -5.65 -15.35 -22.55
N SER A 199 -6.48 -16.24 -23.07
CA SER A 199 -7.91 -15.97 -23.38
C SER A 199 -8.85 -16.37 -22.23
N ASP A 200 -8.33 -17.07 -21.22
CA ASP A 200 -9.07 -17.53 -20.06
C ASP A 200 -8.51 -16.89 -18.78
N HIS A 201 -9.32 -16.89 -17.72
CA HIS A 201 -8.84 -16.48 -16.39
C HIS A 201 -7.73 -17.43 -15.92
N ALA A 202 -6.69 -16.87 -15.33
CA ALA A 202 -5.47 -17.60 -15.04
C ALA A 202 -5.03 -17.40 -13.60
N TYR A 203 -4.54 -18.48 -12.99
CA TYR A 203 -3.95 -18.47 -11.65
C TYR A 203 -2.56 -19.10 -11.71
N VAL A 204 -1.58 -18.44 -11.07
CA VAL A 204 -0.22 -18.94 -10.91
C VAL A 204 0.17 -18.89 -9.44
N ASN A 205 0.72 -20.00 -8.94
CA ASN A 205 1.31 -20.04 -7.60
C ASN A 205 2.84 -19.99 -7.70
N GLY A 206 3.43 -18.86 -7.30
CA GLY A 206 4.86 -18.61 -7.32
C GLY A 206 5.26 -17.43 -8.19
N ASN A 207 6.57 -17.14 -8.18
CA ASN A 207 7.13 -15.94 -8.80
C ASN A 207 7.21 -16.05 -10.33
N VAL A 208 6.58 -15.13 -11.05
CA VAL A 208 6.57 -15.07 -12.50
C VAL A 208 7.66 -14.11 -12.98
N THR A 209 8.50 -14.54 -13.91
CA THR A 209 9.48 -13.67 -14.58
C THR A 209 9.25 -13.72 -16.08
N ILE A 210 8.86 -12.60 -16.68
CA ILE A 210 8.69 -12.49 -18.13
C ILE A 210 10.04 -12.17 -18.74
N LYS A 211 10.53 -13.08 -19.57
CA LYS A 211 11.86 -12.98 -20.16
C LYS A 211 11.95 -11.82 -21.14
N ARG A 212 13.19 -11.41 -21.38
CA ARG A 212 13.52 -10.32 -22.29
C ARG A 212 12.79 -10.38 -23.63
N ASN A 213 12.23 -9.25 -24.07
CA ASN A 213 11.55 -9.05 -25.36
C ASN A 213 10.34 -9.98 -25.56
N LYS A 214 9.66 -10.35 -24.47
CA LYS A 214 8.45 -11.16 -24.50
C LYS A 214 7.25 -10.34 -24.05
N LEU A 215 6.10 -10.67 -24.61
CA LEU A 215 4.81 -10.09 -24.24
C LEU A 215 4.03 -11.11 -23.43
N LEU A 216 3.59 -10.72 -22.23
CA LEU A 216 2.53 -11.42 -21.51
C LEU A 216 1.24 -10.60 -21.63
N ARG A 217 0.26 -11.19 -22.30
CA ARG A 217 -1.05 -10.60 -22.53
C ARG A 217 -2.11 -11.45 -21.90
N ILE A 218 -3.06 -10.81 -21.24
CA ILE A 218 -4.35 -11.40 -20.89
C ILE A 218 -5.44 -10.54 -21.50
N GLU A 219 -6.48 -11.18 -22.05
CA GLU A 219 -7.60 -10.46 -22.65
C GLU A 219 -8.29 -9.54 -21.63
N ASP A 220 -8.69 -8.36 -22.10
CA ASP A 220 -9.60 -7.47 -21.37
C ASP A 220 -10.84 -8.27 -20.95
N ASN A 221 -11.42 -8.01 -19.78
CA ASN A 221 -12.40 -8.85 -19.07
C ASN A 221 -11.90 -10.15 -18.41
N LYS A 222 -10.65 -10.56 -18.64
CA LYS A 222 -10.00 -11.66 -17.92
C LYS A 222 -9.04 -11.11 -16.88
N ALA A 223 -8.63 -11.97 -15.94
CA ALA A 223 -7.68 -11.61 -14.88
C ALA A 223 -6.64 -12.71 -14.71
N LEU A 224 -5.39 -12.28 -14.54
CA LEU A 224 -4.27 -13.15 -14.20
C LEU A 224 -3.89 -12.88 -12.75
N VAL A 225 -4.10 -13.88 -11.91
CA VAL A 225 -3.78 -13.83 -10.48
C VAL A 225 -2.47 -14.55 -10.22
N ILE A 226 -1.48 -13.83 -9.72
CA ILE A 226 -0.14 -14.31 -9.41
C ILE A 226 0.03 -14.28 -7.90
N ASN A 227 0.04 -15.46 -7.28
CA ASN A 227 0.37 -15.61 -5.87
C ASN A 227 1.91 -15.66 -5.70
N GLY A 228 2.55 -14.51 -5.87
CA GLY A 228 4.00 -14.35 -5.86
C GLY A 228 4.43 -13.03 -6.49
N ASP A 229 5.74 -12.86 -6.70
CA ASP A 229 6.29 -11.67 -7.37
C ASP A 229 6.10 -11.74 -8.90
N LEU A 230 5.91 -10.58 -9.54
CA LEU A 230 5.96 -10.43 -11.00
C LEU A 230 7.19 -9.60 -11.38
N THR A 231 8.09 -10.18 -12.17
CA THR A 231 9.27 -9.50 -12.70
C THR A 231 9.24 -9.42 -14.22
N LEU A 232 9.43 -8.22 -14.78
CA LEU A 232 9.65 -8.02 -16.21
C LEU A 232 11.14 -7.86 -16.47
N GLU A 233 11.73 -8.75 -17.26
CA GLU A 233 13.09 -8.54 -17.76
C GLU A 233 13.11 -7.51 -18.88
N ARG A 234 14.31 -7.02 -19.20
CA ARG A 234 14.60 -6.01 -20.24
C ARG A 234 13.76 -6.20 -21.51
N GLY A 235 12.98 -5.19 -21.88
CA GLY A 235 12.15 -5.20 -23.09
C GLY A 235 10.94 -6.14 -23.05
N ALA A 236 10.61 -6.71 -21.89
CA ALA A 236 9.36 -7.45 -21.72
C ALA A 236 8.17 -6.49 -21.57
N ASP A 237 7.05 -6.86 -22.15
CA ASP A 237 5.83 -6.07 -22.17
C ASP A 237 4.70 -6.84 -21.47
N ILE A 238 3.77 -6.09 -20.86
CA ILE A 238 2.53 -6.66 -20.33
C ILE A 238 1.30 -5.89 -20.78
N GLU A 239 0.21 -6.62 -20.99
CA GLU A 239 -1.09 -6.07 -21.36
C GLU A 239 -2.22 -6.88 -20.69
N GLY A 240 -3.23 -6.19 -20.16
CA GLY A 240 -4.41 -6.83 -19.53
C GLY A 240 -4.59 -6.53 -18.04
N ASN A 241 -5.31 -7.37 -17.30
CA ASN A 241 -5.62 -7.16 -15.87
C ASN A 241 -4.85 -8.17 -14.99
N PHE A 242 -4.09 -7.66 -14.03
CA PHE A 242 -3.18 -8.44 -13.20
C PHE A 242 -3.44 -8.19 -11.71
N ILE A 243 -3.45 -9.26 -10.92
CA ILE A 243 -3.50 -9.21 -9.46
C ILE A 243 -2.27 -9.96 -8.95
N VAL A 244 -1.40 -9.27 -8.21
CA VAL A 244 -0.07 -9.76 -7.80
C VAL A 244 0.04 -9.73 -6.28
N ASN A 245 0.06 -10.90 -5.64
CA ASN A 245 0.23 -11.06 -4.19
C ASN A 245 1.71 -10.97 -3.75
N GLY A 246 2.45 -10.06 -4.36
CA GLY A 246 3.89 -9.92 -4.21
C GLY A 246 4.35 -8.59 -4.78
N ASN A 247 5.64 -8.47 -5.06
CA ASN A 247 6.22 -7.27 -5.62
C ASN A 247 6.12 -7.26 -7.15
N PHE A 248 6.00 -6.08 -7.72
CA PHE A 248 6.11 -5.87 -9.15
C PHE A 248 7.41 -5.15 -9.48
N LEU A 249 8.27 -5.79 -10.27
CA LEU A 249 9.61 -5.32 -10.58
C LEU A 249 9.86 -5.26 -12.08
N VAL A 250 10.21 -4.10 -12.60
CA VAL A 250 10.60 -3.90 -14.00
C VAL A 250 12.11 -3.72 -14.07
N LYS A 251 12.81 -4.70 -14.66
CA LYS A 251 14.27 -4.66 -14.84
C LYS A 251 14.62 -4.13 -16.21
N ASN A 252 14.97 -2.85 -16.29
CA ASN A 252 15.53 -2.24 -17.49
C ASN A 252 17.03 -1.95 -17.36
N GLN A 253 17.72 -1.94 -18.51
CA GLN A 253 19.14 -1.62 -18.60
C GLN A 253 19.43 -0.86 -19.89
N GLY A 254 20.02 0.33 -19.81
CA GLY A 254 20.47 1.06 -21.00
C GLY A 254 19.31 1.76 -21.73
N ASN A 255 19.13 1.44 -23.01
CA ASN A 255 18.15 2.10 -23.91
C ASN A 255 17.01 1.17 -24.33
N ASP A 256 16.68 0.18 -23.50
CA ASP A 256 15.59 -0.72 -23.79
C ASP A 256 14.29 -0.14 -23.29
N TYR A 257 13.27 -0.36 -24.09
CA TYR A 257 11.94 0.15 -23.88
C TYR A 257 11.03 -1.00 -23.49
N GLN A 258 10.20 -0.78 -22.47
CA GLN A 258 9.14 -1.70 -22.08
C GLN A 258 7.80 -0.99 -22.14
N SER A 259 6.75 -1.74 -22.44
CA SER A 259 5.38 -1.25 -22.46
C SER A 259 4.56 -1.98 -21.40
N ILE A 260 3.91 -1.21 -20.55
CA ILE A 260 2.95 -1.68 -19.56
C ILE A 260 1.63 -1.03 -19.95
N ILE A 261 0.68 -1.83 -20.44
CA ILE A 261 -0.66 -1.42 -20.86
C ILE A 261 -1.68 -2.24 -20.06
N ALA A 262 -1.73 -1.99 -18.76
CA ALA A 262 -2.35 -2.93 -17.83
C ALA A 262 -2.95 -2.26 -16.60
N THR A 263 -3.92 -2.93 -16.00
CA THR A 263 -4.38 -2.67 -14.65
C THR A 263 -3.70 -3.66 -13.71
N LEU A 264 -2.99 -3.16 -12.71
CA LEU A 264 -2.20 -3.93 -11.77
C LEU A 264 -2.62 -3.63 -10.33
N TYR A 265 -3.16 -4.63 -9.65
CA TYR A 265 -3.28 -4.64 -8.20
C TYR A 265 -2.08 -5.37 -7.61
N VAL A 266 -1.24 -4.67 -6.85
CA VAL A 266 0.02 -5.19 -6.32
C VAL A 266 0.04 -5.05 -4.80
N TYR A 267 0.06 -6.18 -4.08
CA TYR A 267 0.13 -6.18 -2.61
C TYR A 267 1.51 -5.73 -2.08
N GLY A 268 2.58 -6.04 -2.83
CA GLY A 268 3.95 -5.67 -2.54
C GLY A 268 4.32 -4.26 -3.03
N THR A 269 5.62 -3.99 -3.07
CA THR A 269 6.15 -2.74 -3.62
C THR A 269 6.19 -2.79 -5.14
N VAL A 270 6.13 -1.62 -5.77
CA VAL A 270 6.30 -1.45 -7.21
C VAL A 270 7.63 -0.74 -7.49
N ASP A 271 8.52 -1.36 -8.26
CA ASP A 271 9.79 -0.76 -8.69
C ASP A 271 9.87 -0.81 -10.23
N ILE A 272 9.78 0.36 -10.84
CA ILE A 272 9.82 0.54 -12.29
C ILE A 272 11.13 1.19 -12.69
N ASN A 273 12.07 0.37 -13.17
CA ASN A 273 13.36 0.83 -13.64
C ASN A 273 13.27 1.41 -15.06
N LYS A 274 14.17 2.35 -15.36
CA LYS A 274 14.26 3.30 -16.50
C LYS A 274 13.55 2.90 -17.81
N GLN A 275 13.06 3.89 -18.55
CA GLN A 275 12.50 3.75 -19.92
C GLN A 275 11.25 2.85 -20.02
N THR A 276 10.10 3.38 -19.57
CA THR A 276 8.81 2.68 -19.62
C THR A 276 7.72 3.47 -20.35
N THR A 277 7.05 2.75 -21.24
CA THR A 277 5.74 2.93 -21.88
C THR A 277 4.53 2.73 -21.01
N PHE A 278 3.78 3.75 -20.59
CA PHE A 278 2.48 3.49 -19.97
C PHE A 278 1.31 3.71 -20.89
N GLY A 279 0.45 2.70 -20.96
CA GLY A 279 -0.91 2.81 -21.45
C GLY A 279 -1.04 3.32 -22.89
N THR A 280 -2.30 3.47 -23.27
CA THR A 280 -2.74 4.09 -24.52
C THR A 280 -4.00 4.92 -24.22
N LEU A 281 -4.48 5.67 -25.20
CA LEU A 281 -5.70 6.48 -25.05
C LEU A 281 -6.92 5.64 -24.62
N ILE A 282 -7.06 4.44 -25.19
CA ILE A 282 -8.20 3.55 -24.95
C ILE A 282 -7.94 2.52 -23.84
N ARG A 283 -6.69 2.36 -23.42
CA ARG A 283 -6.29 1.45 -22.34
C ARG A 283 -5.16 2.10 -21.54
N PRO A 284 -5.48 3.06 -20.66
CA PRO A 284 -4.51 3.62 -19.73
C PRO A 284 -3.92 2.54 -18.83
N THR A 285 -2.77 2.84 -18.24
CA THR A 285 -2.20 1.95 -17.22
C THR A 285 -2.64 2.38 -15.84
N PHE A 286 -3.15 1.43 -15.06
CA PHE A 286 -3.54 1.64 -13.68
C PHE A 286 -2.65 0.78 -12.78
N ILE A 287 -1.96 1.38 -11.82
CA ILE A 287 -1.15 0.62 -10.86
C ILE A 287 -1.53 1.02 -9.44
N PHE A 288 -1.99 0.03 -8.69
CA PHE A 288 -2.47 0.20 -7.32
C PHE A 288 -1.64 -0.65 -6.37
N THR A 289 -1.07 -0.02 -5.35
CA THR A 289 -0.30 -0.70 -4.31
C THR A 289 -0.51 -0.04 -2.95
N GLU A 290 -0.66 -0.83 -1.89
CA GLU A 290 -0.72 -0.27 -0.52
C GLU A 290 0.67 0.08 0.04
N LYS A 291 1.73 -0.07 -0.76
CA LYS A 291 3.11 0.17 -0.35
C LYS A 291 3.72 1.27 -1.21
N SER A 292 5.04 1.41 -1.12
CA SER A 292 5.81 2.36 -1.92
C SER A 292 5.89 1.96 -3.39
N MET A 293 5.86 2.99 -4.23
CA MET A 293 6.13 2.92 -5.66
C MET A 293 7.37 3.76 -5.99
N GLU A 294 8.32 3.15 -6.70
CA GLU A 294 9.48 3.85 -7.25
C GLU A 294 9.43 3.81 -8.78
N ILE A 295 9.53 4.99 -9.40
CA ILE A 295 9.58 5.16 -10.85
C ILE A 295 10.89 5.86 -11.20
N ASP A 296 11.75 5.20 -11.97
CA ASP A 296 12.99 5.78 -12.46
C ASP A 296 12.75 6.68 -13.70
N ASN A 297 13.83 7.20 -14.28
CA ASN A 297 13.78 8.21 -15.34
C ASN A 297 13.33 7.68 -16.72
N GLN A 298 12.94 8.61 -17.60
CA GLN A 298 12.56 8.36 -19.00
C GLN A 298 11.25 7.59 -19.19
N THR A 299 10.26 7.91 -18.37
CA THR A 299 8.97 7.23 -18.36
C THR A 299 7.91 8.11 -18.99
N THR A 300 7.13 7.57 -19.93
CA THR A 300 6.14 8.34 -20.70
C THR A 300 4.83 7.59 -20.87
N GLY A 301 3.74 8.30 -21.14
CA GLY A 301 2.46 7.72 -21.53
C GLY A 301 1.29 8.08 -20.60
N ILE A 302 0.23 7.29 -20.65
CA ILE A 302 -1.01 7.53 -19.91
C ILE A 302 -1.11 6.57 -18.72
N ALA A 303 -1.06 7.10 -17.50
CA ALA A 303 -1.03 6.29 -16.29
C ALA A 303 -1.74 6.92 -15.08
N TYR A 304 -2.31 6.06 -14.26
CA TYR A 304 -2.91 6.38 -12.97
C TYR A 304 -2.25 5.54 -11.88
N PHE A 305 -1.72 6.20 -10.86
CA PHE A 305 -1.02 5.53 -9.76
C PHE A 305 -1.72 5.77 -8.44
N MET A 306 -1.99 4.71 -7.68
CA MET A 306 -2.40 4.78 -6.28
C MET A 306 -1.38 4.04 -5.42
N ALA A 307 -0.74 4.75 -4.49
CA ALA A 307 0.33 4.20 -3.66
C ALA A 307 0.31 4.78 -2.24
N GLU A 308 0.97 4.11 -1.28
CA GLU A 308 1.26 4.74 0.01
C GLU A 308 2.16 5.97 -0.20
N SER A 309 3.25 5.77 -0.94
CA SER A 309 4.19 6.83 -1.33
C SER A 309 4.71 6.60 -2.74
N LEU A 310 5.04 7.68 -3.44
CA LEU A 310 5.60 7.63 -4.79
C LEU A 310 6.91 8.42 -4.89
N ILE A 311 7.98 7.73 -5.28
CA ILE A 311 9.29 8.31 -5.55
C ILE A 311 9.53 8.30 -7.06
N ALA A 312 9.46 9.48 -7.68
CA ALA A 312 9.80 9.66 -9.08
C ALA A 312 11.18 10.29 -9.20
N LYS A 313 12.18 9.53 -9.66
CA LYS A 313 13.55 10.05 -9.83
C LYS A 313 13.58 11.14 -10.91
N GLN A 314 14.36 12.20 -10.67
CA GLN A 314 14.49 13.32 -11.62
C GLN A 314 14.99 12.86 -12.99
N GLY A 315 14.21 13.15 -14.04
CA GLY A 315 14.52 12.86 -15.44
C GLY A 315 13.40 13.29 -16.39
N ASN A 316 13.46 12.86 -17.67
CA ASN A 316 12.40 13.10 -18.66
C ASN A 316 11.17 12.21 -18.37
N ILE A 317 10.39 12.55 -17.35
CA ILE A 317 9.11 11.89 -17.08
C ILE A 317 8.00 12.78 -17.62
N ALA A 318 7.23 12.28 -18.58
CA ALA A 318 6.09 12.99 -19.18
C ALA A 318 4.87 12.07 -19.15
N LEU A 319 4.01 12.28 -18.15
CA LEU A 319 2.85 11.44 -17.89
C LEU A 319 1.57 12.22 -18.10
N THR A 320 0.55 11.54 -18.56
CA THR A 320 -0.83 12.05 -18.65
C THR A 320 -1.71 11.15 -17.77
N GLY A 321 -2.54 11.69 -16.91
CA GLY A 321 -3.36 10.91 -15.95
C GLY A 321 -3.31 11.49 -14.54
N GLY A 322 -3.19 10.64 -13.52
CA GLY A 322 -3.31 11.04 -12.11
C GLY A 322 -2.40 10.28 -11.16
N VAL A 323 -1.98 10.93 -10.07
CA VAL A 323 -1.15 10.32 -9.03
C VAL A 323 -1.77 10.57 -7.67
N TYR A 324 -2.10 9.49 -6.99
CA TYR A 324 -2.85 9.47 -5.74
C TYR A 324 -2.00 8.79 -4.66
N VAL A 325 -1.39 9.59 -3.80
CA VAL A 325 -0.52 9.09 -2.72
C VAL A 325 -1.17 9.31 -1.36
N MET A 326 -1.08 8.32 -0.48
CA MET A 326 -1.62 8.41 0.88
C MET A 326 -0.71 9.25 1.81
N ASP A 327 0.61 9.19 1.57
CA ASP A 327 1.63 9.97 2.26
C ASP A 327 2.34 10.90 1.24
N PRO A 328 1.86 12.16 1.10
CA PRO A 328 2.47 13.13 0.20
C PRO A 328 3.86 13.59 0.68
N ASP A 329 4.14 13.54 1.98
CA ASP A 329 5.41 14.02 2.56
C ASP A 329 6.56 13.03 2.32
N ALA A 330 6.25 11.73 2.25
CA ALA A 330 7.18 10.69 1.83
C ALA A 330 7.39 10.63 0.30
N SER A 331 6.61 11.39 -0.46
CA SER A 331 6.60 11.34 -1.93
C SER A 331 7.49 12.42 -2.54
N THR A 332 8.20 12.07 -3.62
CA THR A 332 9.03 13.02 -4.39
C THR A 332 8.50 13.10 -5.81
N ILE A 333 7.34 13.73 -5.95
CA ILE A 333 6.64 13.86 -7.23
C ILE A 333 7.15 15.15 -7.88
N LYS A 334 8.07 15.01 -8.85
CA LYS A 334 8.39 16.06 -9.85
C LYS A 334 7.95 15.77 -11.30
N PRO A 335 7.20 14.72 -11.67
CA PRO A 335 6.70 14.62 -13.03
C PRO A 335 5.69 15.74 -13.32
N ILE A 336 5.74 16.27 -14.53
CA ILE A 336 4.64 17.05 -15.09
C ILE A 336 3.58 16.01 -15.46
N VAL A 337 2.55 15.88 -14.63
CA VAL A 337 1.38 15.06 -14.92
C VAL A 337 0.35 15.96 -15.59
N GLU A 338 0.10 15.73 -16.86
CA GLU A 338 -0.93 16.43 -17.62
C GLU A 338 -2.30 15.75 -17.43
N SER A 339 -3.37 16.54 -17.49
CA SER A 339 -4.75 16.05 -17.42
C SER A 339 -5.06 15.13 -18.62
N ASN A 340 -5.77 14.02 -18.37
CA ASN A 340 -6.22 13.12 -19.42
C ASN A 340 -7.70 13.36 -19.73
N GLN A 341 -8.00 14.29 -20.63
CA GLN A 341 -9.40 14.66 -20.95
C GLN A 341 -10.17 13.61 -21.77
N ASP A 342 -9.46 12.61 -22.29
CA ASP A 342 -10.01 11.59 -23.21
C ASP A 342 -10.20 10.22 -22.53
N LEU A 343 -10.10 10.14 -21.20
CA LEU A 343 -10.32 8.90 -20.46
C LEU A 343 -11.79 8.47 -20.56
N ASP A 344 -12.01 7.26 -21.04
CA ASP A 344 -13.33 6.68 -21.22
C ASP A 344 -13.68 5.75 -20.05
N GLU A 345 -14.49 6.26 -19.12
CA GLU A 345 -14.96 5.51 -17.94
C GLU A 345 -15.80 4.29 -18.31
N SER A 346 -16.41 4.24 -19.50
CA SER A 346 -17.23 3.08 -19.89
C SER A 346 -16.42 1.78 -20.05
N LEU A 347 -15.09 1.90 -20.12
CA LEU A 347 -14.17 0.77 -20.21
C LEU A 347 -13.66 0.28 -18.84
N PHE A 348 -13.97 0.98 -17.75
CA PHE A 348 -13.39 0.72 -16.43
C PHE A 348 -13.63 -0.71 -15.95
N PHE A 349 -14.88 -1.17 -16.03
CA PHE A 349 -15.23 -2.52 -15.60
C PHE A 349 -14.42 -3.62 -16.33
N ASP A 350 -14.26 -3.53 -17.65
CA ASP A 350 -13.48 -4.50 -18.45
C ASP A 350 -11.97 -4.39 -18.20
N GLN A 351 -11.52 -3.21 -17.76
CA GLN A 351 -10.15 -2.91 -17.35
C GLN A 351 -9.90 -3.17 -15.87
N ALA A 352 -10.79 -3.88 -15.18
CA ALA A 352 -10.67 -4.19 -13.76
C ALA A 352 -10.60 -2.98 -12.82
N ILE A 353 -11.27 -1.89 -13.19
CA ILE A 353 -11.48 -0.71 -12.37
C ILE A 353 -12.93 -0.74 -11.86
N PRO A 354 -13.18 -0.68 -10.54
CA PRO A 354 -14.55 -0.63 -10.04
C PRO A 354 -15.19 0.71 -10.41
N ASP A 355 -16.45 0.68 -10.84
CA ASP A 355 -17.24 1.91 -11.05
C ASP A 355 -17.72 2.52 -9.72
N VAL A 356 -17.78 1.70 -8.66
CA VAL A 356 -18.21 2.08 -7.31
C VAL A 356 -17.34 1.41 -6.26
N VAL A 357 -16.77 2.20 -5.34
CA VAL A 357 -16.01 1.65 -4.20
C VAL A 357 -16.93 1.42 -3.01
N VAL A 358 -17.07 0.15 -2.60
CA VAL A 358 -17.76 -0.22 -1.36
C VAL A 358 -16.74 -0.46 -0.28
N VAL A 359 -16.74 0.41 0.74
CA VAL A 359 -15.93 0.21 1.95
C VAL A 359 -16.75 -0.65 2.90
N GLU A 360 -16.39 -1.92 3.08
CA GLU A 360 -17.06 -2.82 4.03
C GLU A 360 -16.51 -2.68 5.46
N SER A 361 -17.39 -2.91 6.44
CA SER A 361 -17.12 -2.86 7.88
C SER A 361 -16.41 -4.15 8.32
N THR A 362 -15.35 -4.05 9.11
CA THR A 362 -14.56 -5.21 9.59
C THR A 362 -15.24 -6.04 10.70
N ASP A 363 -16.57 -6.12 10.74
CA ASP A 363 -17.24 -7.00 11.71
C ASP A 363 -18.61 -7.49 11.22
N PRO A 364 -18.78 -8.81 10.96
CA PRO A 364 -20.07 -9.40 10.63
C PRO A 364 -20.98 -9.66 11.84
N GLU A 365 -20.49 -9.59 13.09
CA GLU A 365 -21.25 -10.04 14.26
C GLU A 365 -21.19 -9.17 15.53
N THR A 366 -20.56 -7.98 15.55
CA THR A 366 -20.74 -7.04 16.67
C THR A 366 -21.33 -5.68 16.26
N GLY A 367 -22.51 -5.39 16.81
CA GLY A 367 -22.99 -4.02 17.01
C GLY A 367 -23.79 -3.40 15.87
N THR A 368 -25.02 -3.89 15.66
CA THR A 368 -26.05 -3.05 15.05
C THR A 368 -26.38 -1.87 15.96
N SER A 369 -25.72 -0.74 15.71
CA SER A 369 -26.39 0.55 15.66
C SER A 369 -26.11 1.14 14.27
N GLU A 370 -27.08 0.91 13.38
CA GLU A 370 -27.42 1.76 12.24
C GLU A 370 -26.28 2.56 11.59
N GLY A 371 -25.49 1.89 10.73
CA GLY A 371 -25.00 2.55 9.52
C GLY A 371 -23.80 3.48 9.63
N VAL A 372 -22.93 3.33 10.63
CA VAL A 372 -21.69 4.11 10.73
C VAL A 372 -20.49 3.17 10.51
N LYS A 373 -19.56 3.52 9.61
CA LYS A 373 -18.37 2.69 9.27
C LYS A 373 -17.08 3.43 9.60
N PHE A 374 -16.03 2.79 10.13
CA PHE A 374 -14.76 3.46 10.43
C PHE A 374 -13.51 2.63 10.17
N THR A 375 -12.36 3.28 9.90
CA THR A 375 -11.06 2.61 9.74
C THR A 375 -10.41 2.29 11.08
N SER A 376 -9.59 1.23 11.12
CA SER A 376 -8.61 1.08 12.20
C SER A 376 -7.65 2.28 12.21
N PRO A 377 -7.29 2.81 13.39
CA PRO A 377 -6.24 3.81 13.55
C PRO A 377 -4.93 3.47 12.84
N LYS A 378 -4.36 4.41 12.07
CA LYS A 378 -3.05 4.27 11.45
C LYS A 378 -2.14 5.46 11.80
N LEU A 379 -0.84 5.20 11.89
CA LEU A 379 0.16 6.26 11.99
C LEU A 379 0.23 7.00 10.66
N SER A 380 0.26 8.32 10.74
CA SER A 380 0.48 9.27 9.65
C SER A 380 1.74 10.08 9.88
#